data_AF-A0A453PFK3-F1
#
_entry.id   AF-A0A453PFK3-F1
#
_cell.length_a   1.000
_cell.length_b   1.000
_cell.length_c   1.000
_cell.angle_alpha   90.00
_cell.angle_beta   90.00
_cell.angle_gamma   90.00
#
_symmetry.space_group_name_H-M   'P 1'
#
loop_
_entity.id
_entity.type
_entity.pdbx_description
1 polymer ?
#
loop_
_entity_poly.entity_id
_entity_poly.type
_entity_poly.pdbx_seq_one_letter_code
_entity_poly.pdbx_strand_id
1 'polypeptide(L)'
;AVQLPHMIFTGLEDYKARGTQASPYYTVTHFTEFAETKDTVLVRGDVVFTSKLTDAEAKCLLETAHSFYLNDVRYKLVERFNKETHDFEFKDVLQALEMPSM
;
A
#
# COMPACT_ATOMS: atom_id res chain seq x y z
N ALA A 1 17.12 -13.72 10.46
CA ALA A 1 16.74 -13.67 9.04
C ALA A 1 16.43 -12.22 8.71
N VAL A 2 16.94 -11.69 7.60
CA VAL A 2 16.52 -10.36 7.13
C VAL A 2 15.07 -10.50 6.70
N GLN A 3 14.16 -9.73 7.30
CA GLN A 3 12.77 -9.71 6.89
C GLN A 3 12.71 -9.04 5.51
N LEU A 4 12.21 -9.76 4.52
CA LEU A 4 12.01 -9.18 3.19
C LEU A 4 11.07 -7.97 3.30
N PRO A 5 11.28 -6.92 2.48
CA PRO A 5 10.32 -5.83 2.40
C PRO A 5 8.95 -6.40 2.07
N HIS A 6 7.96 -6.07 2.91
CA HIS A 6 6.61 -6.58 2.80
C HIS A 6 5.61 -5.44 3.00
N MET A 7 4.49 -5.53 2.29
CA MET A 7 3.37 -4.61 2.45
C MET A 7 2.11 -5.41 2.75
N ILE A 8 1.29 -4.89 3.66
CA ILE A 8 0.05 -5.52 4.10
C ILE A 8 -1.08 -4.51 3.90
N PHE A 9 -2.13 -4.95 3.21
CA PHE A 9 -3.35 -4.17 3.00
C PHE A 9 -4.50 -4.86 3.74
N THR A 10 -5.29 -4.06 4.46
CA THR A 10 -6.51 -4.51 5.12
C THR A 10 -7.59 -3.44 5.01
N GLY A 11 -8.85 -3.82 5.21
CA GLY A 11 -9.96 -2.88 5.25
C GLY A 11 -9.91 -2.02 6.51
N LEU A 12 -10.09 -0.71 6.35
CA LEU A 12 -10.10 0.22 7.49
C LEU A 12 -11.19 -0.12 8.51
N GLU A 13 -12.38 -0.51 8.05
CA GLU A 13 -13.50 -0.88 8.93
C GLU A 13 -13.23 -2.19 9.70
N ASP A 14 -12.64 -3.18 9.04
CA ASP A 14 -12.24 -4.43 9.68
C ASP A 14 -11.12 -4.19 10.72
N TYR A 15 -10.17 -3.29 10.40
CA TYR A 15 -9.14 -2.87 11.34
C TYR A 15 -9.72 -2.11 12.54
N LYS A 16 -10.68 -1.20 12.34
CA LYS A 16 -11.38 -0.53 13.45
C LYS A 16 -12.12 -1.52 14.35
N ALA A 17 -12.73 -2.55 13.78
CA ALA A 17 -13.50 -3.54 14.52
C ALA A 17 -12.64 -4.56 15.28
N ARG A 18 -11.47 -4.93 14.75
CA ARG A 18 -10.66 -6.07 15.25
C ARG A 18 -9.23 -5.71 15.65
N GLY A 19 -8.79 -4.49 15.39
CA GLY A 19 -7.42 -4.03 15.63
C GLY A 19 -6.38 -4.91 14.94
N THR A 20 -5.36 -5.33 15.69
CA THR A 20 -4.27 -6.19 15.20
C THR A 20 -4.70 -7.60 14.82
N GLN A 21 -5.94 -8.01 15.14
CA GLN A 21 -6.52 -9.28 14.73
C GLN A 21 -7.28 -9.20 13.40
N ALA A 22 -7.35 -8.01 12.78
CA ALA A 22 -7.92 -7.87 11.44
C ALA A 22 -7.08 -8.65 10.42
N SER A 23 -7.75 -9.47 9.61
CA SER A 23 -7.07 -10.24 8.57
C SER A 23 -6.57 -9.32 7.45
N PRO A 24 -5.37 -9.56 6.91
CA PRO A 24 -4.95 -8.89 5.69
C PRO A 24 -5.85 -9.34 4.55
N TYR A 25 -6.23 -8.40 3.68
CA TYR A 25 -6.93 -8.71 2.43
C TYR A 25 -5.94 -9.07 1.33
N TYR A 26 -4.76 -8.44 1.38
CA TYR A 26 -3.72 -8.58 0.37
C TYR A 26 -2.35 -8.38 1.02
N THR A 27 -1.42 -9.27 0.68
CA THR A 27 -0.03 -9.22 1.16
C THR A 27 0.92 -9.20 -0.01
N VAL A 28 1.95 -8.37 0.06
CA VAL A 28 2.95 -8.20 -1.00
C VAL A 28 4.34 -8.45 -0.44
N THR A 29 5.13 -9.24 -1.16
CA THR A 29 6.53 -9.53 -0.85
C THR A 29 7.43 -9.08 -1.98
N HIS A 30 8.52 -8.39 -1.65
CA HIS A 30 9.55 -7.97 -2.60
C HIS A 30 10.81 -8.82 -2.45
N PHE A 31 11.11 -9.60 -3.47
CA PHE A 31 12.30 -10.46 -3.59
C PHE A 31 13.42 -9.66 -4.27
N THR A 32 14.49 -9.39 -3.52
CA THR A 32 15.59 -8.48 -3.89
C THR A 32 16.86 -9.20 -4.33
N GLU A 33 16.85 -10.52 -4.42
CA GLU A 33 17.99 -11.39 -4.77
C GLU A 33 18.60 -11.05 -6.14
N PHE A 34 17.81 -10.43 -7.03
CA PHE A 34 18.25 -10.00 -8.36
C PHE A 34 18.53 -8.50 -8.45
N ALA A 35 18.40 -7.73 -7.37
CA ALA A 35 18.60 -6.29 -7.40
C ALA A 35 20.05 -5.94 -7.76
N GLU A 36 21.03 -6.56 -7.09
CA GLU A 36 22.45 -6.23 -7.33
C GLU A 36 22.99 -6.82 -8.64
N THR A 37 22.48 -7.99 -9.06
CA THR A 37 23.06 -8.74 -10.19
C THR A 37 22.35 -8.50 -11.51
N LYS A 38 21.08 -8.08 -11.47
CA LYS A 38 20.23 -7.90 -12.67
C LYS A 38 19.43 -6.60 -12.63
N ASP A 39 19.67 -5.73 -11.65
CA ASP A 39 18.91 -4.48 -11.48
C ASP A 39 17.39 -4.73 -11.49
N THR A 40 16.95 -5.81 -10.84
CA THR A 40 15.55 -6.27 -10.90
C THR A 40 15.08 -6.77 -9.54
N VAL A 41 13.91 -6.30 -9.11
CA VAL A 41 13.18 -6.82 -7.94
C VAL A 41 11.94 -7.57 -8.41
N LEU A 42 11.71 -8.77 -7.89
CA LEU A 42 10.50 -9.53 -8.18
C LEU A 42 9.46 -9.25 -7.10
N VAL A 43 8.22 -8.98 -7.51
CA VAL A 43 7.13 -8.67 -6.58
C VAL A 43 6.05 -9.72 -6.71
N ARG A 44 5.67 -10.31 -5.57
CA ARG A 44 4.53 -11.23 -5.48
C ARG A 44 3.46 -10.64 -4.58
N GLY A 45 2.24 -10.58 -5.09
CA GLY A 45 1.07 -10.24 -4.32
C GLY A 45 0.16 -11.46 -4.15
N ASP A 46 -0.27 -11.73 -2.92
CA ASP A 46 -1.20 -12.79 -2.59
C ASP A 46 -2.51 -12.18 -2.05
N VAL A 47 -3.60 -12.34 -2.80
CA VAL A 47 -4.95 -11.92 -2.37
C VAL A 47 -5.49 -12.97 -1.42
N VAL A 48 -5.59 -12.62 -0.15
CA VAL A 48 -5.96 -13.54 0.94
C VAL A 48 -7.49 -13.66 1.05
N PHE A 49 -8.22 -12.56 0.80
CA PHE A 49 -9.68 -12.49 0.92
C PHE A 49 -10.30 -12.09 -0.43
N THR A 50 -10.43 -13.07 -1.33
CA THR A 50 -10.95 -12.88 -2.70
C THR A 50 -12.42 -12.42 -2.75
N SER A 51 -13.16 -12.53 -1.64
CA SER A 51 -14.52 -11.98 -1.51
C SER A 51 -14.55 -10.47 -1.21
N LYS A 52 -13.41 -9.88 -0.85
CA LYS A 52 -13.27 -8.46 -0.48
C LYS A 52 -12.44 -7.65 -1.47
N LEU A 53 -11.58 -8.32 -2.22
CA LEU A 53 -10.65 -7.68 -3.14
C LEU A 53 -10.46 -8.56 -4.37
N THR A 54 -10.71 -8.01 -5.55
CA THR A 54 -10.41 -8.66 -6.83
C THR A 54 -8.94 -8.46 -7.21
N ASP A 55 -8.43 -9.28 -8.15
CA ASP A 55 -7.06 -9.16 -8.65
C ASP A 55 -6.79 -7.78 -9.28
N ALA A 56 -7.78 -7.20 -9.96
CA ALA A 56 -7.66 -5.89 -10.58
C ALA A 56 -7.56 -4.77 -9.52
N GLU A 57 -8.36 -4.84 -8.46
CA GLU A 57 -8.29 -3.91 -7.33
C GLU A 57 -6.98 -4.08 -6.55
N ALA A 58 -6.54 -5.32 -6.34
CA ALA A 58 -5.26 -5.60 -5.67
C ALA A 58 -4.07 -5.02 -6.45
N LYS A 59 -4.07 -5.19 -7.78
CA LYS A 59 -3.08 -4.56 -8.66
C LYS A 59 -3.12 -3.03 -8.54
N CYS A 60 -4.31 -2.44 -8.61
CA CYS A 60 -4.49 -1.00 -8.47
C CYS A 60 -3.97 -0.48 -7.12
N LEU A 61 -4.22 -1.20 -6.02
CA LEU A 61 -3.70 -0.85 -4.69
C LEU A 61 -2.17 -0.87 -4.65
N LEU A 62 -1.54 -1.88 -5.26
CA LEU A 62 -0.08 -1.98 -5.31
C LEU A 62 0.53 -0.85 -6.15
N GLU A 63 0.02 -0.62 -7.36
CA GLU A 63 0.48 0.46 -8.25
C GLU A 63 0.29 1.83 -7.61
N THR A 64 -0.85 2.04 -6.95
CA THR A 64 -1.15 3.26 -6.19
C THR A 64 -0.12 3.44 -5.09
N ALA A 65 0.10 2.44 -4.23
CA ALA A 65 1.04 2.53 -3.15
C ALA A 65 2.47 2.80 -3.67
N HIS A 66 2.92 2.09 -4.71
CA HIS A 66 4.20 2.38 -5.37
C HIS A 66 4.29 3.82 -5.84
N SER A 67 3.24 4.35 -6.47
CA SER A 67 3.23 5.75 -6.92
C SER A 67 3.41 6.76 -5.80
N PHE A 68 2.94 6.45 -4.57
CA PHE A 68 3.14 7.32 -3.41
C PHE A 68 4.57 7.23 -2.83
N TYR A 69 5.20 6.05 -2.87
CA TYR A 69 6.55 5.87 -2.34
C TYR A 69 7.68 6.17 -3.34
N LEU A 70 7.37 6.19 -4.64
CA LEU A 70 8.36 6.43 -5.72
C LEU A 70 8.33 7.85 -6.28
N ASN A 71 7.34 8.67 -5.92
CA ASN A 71 7.22 10.04 -6.39
C ASN A 71 7.34 11.01 -5.20
N ASP A 72 8.35 11.87 -5.21
CA ASP A 72 8.64 12.80 -4.10
C ASP A 72 7.46 13.72 -3.74
N VAL A 73 6.66 14.13 -4.71
CA VAL A 73 5.49 15.00 -4.47
C VAL A 73 4.40 14.22 -3.73
N ARG A 74 4.09 13.00 -4.19
CA ARG A 74 3.11 12.12 -3.52
C ARG A 74 3.62 11.62 -2.18
N TYR A 75 4.93 11.38 -2.05
CA TYR A 75 5.53 10.90 -0.80
C TYR A 75 5.35 11.87 0.37
N LYS A 76 5.27 13.17 0.11
CA LYS A 76 4.95 14.17 1.16
C LYS A 76 3.62 13.90 1.86
N LEU A 77 2.63 13.32 1.16
CA LEU A 77 1.36 12.93 1.78
C LEU A 77 1.54 11.73 2.72
N VAL A 78 2.41 10.78 2.37
CA VAL A 78 2.78 9.65 3.23
C VAL A 78 3.51 10.15 4.48
N GLU A 79 4.48 11.06 4.30
CA GLU A 79 5.23 11.62 5.41
C GLU A 79 4.31 12.39 6.36
N ARG A 80 3.43 13.25 5.83
CA ARG A 80 2.46 14.00 6.63
C ARG A 80 1.52 13.07 7.40
N PHE A 81 0.99 12.03 6.76
CA PHE A 81 0.15 11.04 7.43
C PHE A 81 0.82 10.41 8.66
N ASN A 82 2.11 10.09 8.56
CA ASN A 82 2.85 9.37 9.60
C ASN A 82 3.48 10.28 10.69
N LYS A 83 3.90 11.50 10.33
CA LYS A 83 4.66 12.39 11.23
C LYS A 83 3.90 13.64 11.67
N GLU A 84 2.97 14.11 10.85
CA GLU A 84 2.25 15.37 11.00
C GLU A 84 0.73 15.12 10.83
N THR A 85 0.21 14.07 11.46
CA THR A 85 -1.15 13.55 11.21
C THR A 85 -2.26 14.59 11.41
N HIS A 86 -2.01 15.63 12.21
CA HIS A 86 -2.96 16.73 12.43
C HIS A 86 -3.15 17.63 11.19
N ASP A 87 -2.16 17.68 10.29
CA ASP A 87 -2.22 18.41 9.03
C ASP A 87 -2.62 17.52 7.84
N PHE A 88 -2.85 16.23 8.09
CA PHE A 88 -3.21 15.26 7.06
C PHE A 88 -4.69 15.38 6.68
N GLU A 89 -4.94 15.59 5.39
CA GLU A 89 -6.26 15.72 4.82
C GLU A 89 -6.48 14.65 3.74
N PHE A 90 -7.44 13.74 3.95
CA PHE A 90 -7.67 12.62 3.01
C PHE A 90 -8.09 13.08 1.60
N LYS A 91 -8.74 14.25 1.48
CA LYS A 91 -9.06 14.86 0.19
C LYS A 91 -7.81 15.10 -0.68
N ASP A 92 -6.66 15.38 -0.07
CA ASP A 92 -5.41 15.63 -0.81
C ASP A 92 -4.90 14.33 -1.46
N VAL A 93 -5.18 13.18 -0.82
CA VAL A 93 -4.90 11.85 -1.39
C VAL A 93 -5.80 11.58 -2.59
N LEU A 94 -7.11 11.87 -2.48
CA LEU A 94 -8.05 11.71 -3.59
C LEU A 94 -7.67 12.59 -4.78
N GLN A 95 -7.28 13.85 -4.52
CA GLN A 95 -6.81 14.77 -5.55
C GLN A 95 -5.52 14.27 -6.22
N ALA A 96 -4.56 13.75 -5.46
CA ALA A 96 -3.31 13.18 -5.99
C ALA A 96 -3.56 11.95 -6.90
N LEU A 97 -4.67 11.26 -6.69
CA LEU A 97 -5.15 10.13 -7.48
C LEU A 97 -6.15 10.51 -8.57
N GLU A 98 -6.41 11.82 -8.76
CA GLU A 98 -7.39 12.32 -9.74
C GLU A 98 -8.79 11.70 -9.54
N MET A 99 -9.11 11.31 -8.31
CA MET A 99 -10.40 10.75 -7.96
C MET A 99 -11.41 11.87 -7.68
N PRO A 100 -12.71 11.64 -7.96
CA PRO A 100 -13.74 12.61 -7.59
C PRO A 100 -13.74 12.84 -6.07
N SER A 101 -13.59 14.09 -5.65
CA SER A 101 -13.87 14.49 -4.28
C SER A 101 -15.39 14.59 -4.12
N MET A 102 -15.98 13.74 -3.27
CA MET A 102 -17.37 13.88 -2.83
C MET A 102 -17.55 15.11 -1.94
#